data_AF-A0A1A7Z3K6-F1
#
_entry.id   AF-A0A1A7Z3K6-F1
#
_cell.length_a   1.000
_cell.length_b   1.000
_cell.length_c   1.000
_cell.angle_alpha   90.00
_cell.angle_beta   90.00
_cell.angle_gamma   90.00
#
_symmetry.space_group_name_H-M   'P 1'
#
loop_
_entity.id
_entity.type
_entity.pdbx_description
1 polymer ?
#
loop_
_entity_poly.entity_id
_entity_poly.type
_entity_poly.pdbx_seq_one_letter_code
_entity_poly.pdbx_strand_id
1 'polypeptide(L)'
;EIDSEVCPRRILVSNLPKMNTEILLNKLEIHFSKTKNEGGEVDLCEYLPDSGTVVIVFLKENVAKRLVEMEFHEVMLNQTKHKVRVTPFLNGKITNLETKMSMCPRTVLLTGIPDIMEQETLQDLLEIHFQKNGNSGGEIESFLYNPLGQNILALFGNASKEERDEE
;
A
#
# COMPACT_ATOMS: atom_id res chain seq x y z
N GLU A 1 -3.98 -9.84 13.22
CA GLU A 1 -5.09 -10.44 12.44
C GLU A 1 -5.87 -9.33 11.75
N ILE A 2 -6.33 -9.58 10.52
CA ILE A 2 -7.12 -8.61 9.74
C ILE A 2 -8.49 -9.24 9.54
N ASP A 3 -9.51 -8.65 10.15
CA ASP A 3 -10.90 -9.00 9.87
C ASP A 3 -11.34 -8.26 8.59
N SER A 4 -11.91 -8.98 7.63
CA SER A 4 -12.22 -8.44 6.30
C SER A 4 -13.64 -8.77 5.88
N GLU A 5 -14.39 -7.74 5.47
CA GLU A 5 -15.77 -7.87 5.00
C GLU A 5 -15.94 -7.27 3.60
N VAL A 6 -16.78 -7.88 2.76
CA VAL A 6 -17.12 -7.36 1.43
C VAL A 6 -18.08 -6.19 1.56
N CYS A 7 -17.74 -5.04 0.97
CA CYS A 7 -18.61 -3.88 0.93
C CYS A 7 -19.74 -4.05 -0.12
N PRO A 8 -21.02 -3.99 0.26
CA PRO A 8 -22.13 -4.19 -0.67
C PRO A 8 -22.35 -3.00 -1.63
N ARG A 9 -21.76 -1.84 -1.35
CA ARG A 9 -21.93 -0.62 -2.17
C ARG A 9 -20.74 -0.30 -3.05
N ARG A 10 -19.61 -0.97 -2.86
CA ARG A 10 -18.34 -0.58 -3.48
C ARG A 10 -17.77 -1.70 -4.34
N ILE A 11 -17.26 -1.30 -5.49
CA ILE A 11 -16.50 -2.19 -6.38
C ILE A 11 -15.13 -1.59 -6.68
N LEU A 12 -14.18 -2.47 -7.00
CA LEU A 12 -12.90 -2.12 -7.59
C LEU A 12 -12.91 -2.46 -9.06
N VAL A 13 -12.50 -1.51 -9.89
CA VAL A 13 -12.34 -1.68 -11.34
C VAL A 13 -10.86 -1.62 -11.69
N SER A 14 -10.38 -2.66 -12.37
CA SER A 14 -9.00 -2.86 -12.77
C SER A 14 -8.90 -3.21 -14.26
N ASN A 15 -7.67 -3.40 -14.76
CA ASN A 15 -7.38 -3.58 -16.19
C ASN A 15 -7.79 -2.37 -17.05
N LEU A 16 -7.46 -1.17 -16.57
CA LEU A 16 -7.84 0.10 -17.17
C LEU A 16 -6.79 0.56 -18.21
N PRO A 17 -7.19 1.18 -19.33
CA PRO A 17 -6.24 1.72 -20.30
C PRO A 17 -5.51 2.94 -19.74
N LYS A 18 -4.27 3.16 -20.20
CA LYS A 18 -3.52 4.38 -19.88
C LYS A 18 -4.11 5.56 -20.65
N MET A 19 -4.82 6.43 -19.95
CA MET A 19 -5.42 7.65 -20.49
C MET A 19 -5.58 8.72 -19.40
N ASN A 20 -6.12 9.89 -19.76
CA ASN A 20 -6.43 10.94 -18.80
C ASN A 20 -7.42 10.43 -17.73
N THR A 21 -7.09 10.66 -16.46
CA THR A 21 -7.81 10.16 -15.28
C THR A 21 -9.22 10.73 -15.17
N GLU A 22 -9.41 12.03 -15.40
CA GLU A 22 -10.73 12.67 -15.34
C GLU A 22 -11.68 12.09 -16.39
N ILE A 23 -11.20 11.91 -17.62
CA ILE A 23 -12.00 11.31 -18.70
C ILE A 23 -12.31 9.84 -18.38
N LEU A 24 -11.35 9.09 -17.86
CA LEU A 24 -11.55 7.69 -17.46
C LEU A 24 -12.64 7.57 -16.40
N LEU A 25 -12.56 8.36 -15.33
CA LEU A 25 -13.52 8.38 -14.24
C LEU A 25 -14.93 8.72 -14.74
N ASN A 26 -15.05 9.80 -15.54
CA ASN A 26 -16.32 10.21 -16.11
C ASN A 26 -16.95 9.11 -16.99
N LYS A 27 -16.15 8.42 -17.82
CA LYS A 27 -16.65 7.34 -18.67
C LYS A 27 -17.09 6.12 -17.87
N LEU A 28 -16.32 5.75 -16.83
CA LEU A 28 -16.69 4.64 -15.95
C LEU A 28 -17.95 4.96 -15.16
N GLU A 29 -18.07 6.16 -14.59
CA GLU A 29 -19.26 6.62 -13.89
C GLU A 29 -20.50 6.58 -14.78
N ILE A 30 -20.42 7.11 -16.00
CA ILE A 30 -21.52 7.03 -16.98
C ILE A 30 -21.81 5.58 -17.39
N HIS A 31 -20.81 4.71 -17.46
CA HIS A 31 -21.01 3.32 -17.83
C HIS A 31 -21.76 2.55 -16.74
N PHE A 32 -21.28 2.65 -15.49
CA PHE A 32 -21.81 1.93 -14.34
C PHE A 32 -23.03 2.60 -13.70
N SER A 33 -23.39 3.83 -14.10
CA SER A 33 -24.68 4.43 -13.72
C SER A 33 -25.87 3.84 -14.48
N LYS A 34 -25.62 3.14 -15.61
CA LYS A 34 -26.68 2.61 -16.47
C LYS A 34 -27.12 1.22 -16.01
N THR A 35 -28.41 1.06 -15.73
CA THR A 35 -29.04 -0.22 -15.40
C THR A 35 -28.89 -1.28 -16.49
N LYS A 36 -28.80 -0.89 -17.76
CA LYS A 36 -28.54 -1.82 -18.89
C LYS A 36 -27.18 -2.53 -18.79
N ASN A 37 -26.24 -1.96 -18.04
CA ASN A 37 -24.92 -2.51 -17.78
C ASN A 37 -24.87 -3.12 -16.37
N GLU A 38 -26.03 -3.52 -15.84
CA GLU A 38 -26.23 -4.05 -14.47
C GLU A 38 -25.85 -3.11 -13.32
N GLY A 39 -25.49 -1.88 -13.68
CA GLY A 39 -25.12 -0.81 -12.79
C GLY A 39 -26.30 -0.16 -12.07
N GLY A 40 -26.06 1.01 -11.52
CA GLY A 40 -27.04 1.79 -10.77
C GLY A 40 -26.45 3.14 -10.38
N GLU A 41 -27.27 3.98 -9.76
CA GLU A 41 -26.88 5.34 -9.39
C GLU A 41 -25.57 5.35 -8.59
N VAL A 42 -24.58 6.06 -9.15
CA VAL A 42 -23.23 6.17 -8.61
C VAL A 42 -23.21 7.36 -7.65
N ASP A 43 -22.71 7.12 -6.45
CA ASP A 43 -22.50 8.13 -5.41
C ASP A 43 -21.11 8.78 -5.58
N LEU A 44 -20.09 7.96 -5.85
CA LEU A 44 -18.71 8.39 -5.97
C LEU A 44 -17.90 7.50 -6.91
N CYS A 45 -16.98 8.10 -7.67
CA CYS A 45 -16.06 7.42 -8.58
C CYS A 45 -14.66 8.04 -8.39
N GLU A 46 -13.70 7.26 -7.90
CA GLU A 46 -12.38 7.76 -7.49
C GLU A 46 -11.24 6.88 -8.00
N TYR A 47 -10.15 7.50 -8.43
CA TYR A 47 -8.95 6.81 -8.90
C TYR A 47 -7.97 6.59 -7.75
N LEU A 48 -7.48 5.37 -7.59
CA LEU A 48 -6.44 5.01 -6.62
C LEU A 48 -5.07 4.99 -7.33
N PRO A 49 -4.20 6.00 -7.10
CA PRO A 49 -2.91 6.10 -7.78
C PRO A 49 -1.98 4.93 -7.45
N ASP A 50 -2.04 4.45 -6.22
CA ASP A 50 -1.13 3.43 -5.69
C ASP A 50 -1.30 2.07 -6.39
N SER A 51 -2.53 1.71 -6.74
CA SER A 51 -2.87 0.44 -7.39
C SER A 51 -3.21 0.59 -8.88
N GLY A 52 -3.41 1.82 -9.37
CA GLY A 52 -3.89 2.09 -10.72
C GLY A 52 -5.32 1.59 -10.99
N THR A 53 -6.15 1.51 -9.94
CA THR A 53 -7.54 1.02 -10.02
C THR A 53 -8.53 2.13 -9.73
N VAL A 54 -9.80 1.93 -10.09
CA VAL A 54 -10.89 2.87 -9.77
C VAL A 54 -11.85 2.24 -8.78
N VAL A 55 -12.24 3.00 -7.75
CA VAL A 55 -13.31 2.63 -6.83
C VAL A 55 -14.59 3.30 -7.28
N ILE A 56 -15.67 2.52 -7.36
CA ILE A 56 -17.00 3.04 -7.65
C ILE A 56 -17.91 2.70 -6.47
N VAL A 57 -18.57 3.72 -5.93
CA VAL A 57 -19.53 3.65 -4.84
C VAL A 57 -20.92 3.85 -5.41
N PHE A 58 -21.84 2.93 -5.11
CA PHE A 58 -23.24 3.02 -5.50
C PHE A 58 -24.11 3.45 -4.32
N LEU A 59 -25.19 4.17 -4.62
CA LEU A 59 -26.19 4.50 -3.60
C LEU A 59 -26.93 3.25 -3.09
N LYS A 60 -27.08 2.21 -3.93
CA LYS A 60 -27.81 0.98 -3.61
C LYS A 60 -26.87 -0.22 -3.38
N GLU A 61 -27.12 -0.96 -2.29
CA GLU A 61 -26.33 -2.11 -1.80
C GLU A 61 -26.38 -3.36 -2.70
N ASN A 62 -27.34 -3.46 -3.62
CA ASN A 62 -27.49 -4.64 -4.47
C ASN A 62 -26.78 -4.53 -5.83
N VAL A 63 -26.19 -3.37 -6.14
CA VAL A 63 -25.56 -3.13 -7.44
C VAL A 63 -24.17 -3.76 -7.50
N ALA A 64 -23.35 -3.57 -6.46
CA ALA A 64 -21.99 -4.07 -6.44
C ALA A 64 -21.92 -5.60 -6.58
N LYS A 65 -22.81 -6.32 -5.89
CA LYS A 65 -22.86 -7.78 -5.91
C LYS A 65 -23.04 -8.33 -7.34
N ARG A 66 -24.00 -7.79 -8.11
CA ARG A 66 -24.25 -8.21 -9.49
C ARG A 66 -23.06 -7.94 -10.40
N LEU A 67 -22.46 -6.76 -10.28
CA LEU A 67 -21.31 -6.39 -11.09
C LEU A 67 -20.10 -7.29 -10.81
N VAL A 68 -19.91 -7.69 -9.56
CA VAL A 68 -18.85 -8.61 -9.13
C VAL A 68 -19.09 -10.03 -9.64
N GLU A 69 -20.34 -10.52 -9.65
CA GLU A 69 -20.68 -11.85 -10.17
C GLU A 69 -20.32 -12.03 -11.66
N MET A 70 -20.43 -10.97 -12.46
CA MET A 70 -20.05 -11.00 -13.88
C MET A 70 -18.53 -10.89 -14.10
N GLU A 71 -17.78 -10.37 -13.12
CA GLU A 71 -16.33 -10.11 -13.10
C GLU A 71 -15.77 -9.23 -14.23
N PHE A 72 -16.15 -9.42 -15.49
CA PHE A 72 -15.61 -8.68 -16.64
C PHE A 72 -16.68 -7.91 -17.37
N HIS A 73 -16.40 -6.64 -17.67
CA HIS A 73 -17.35 -5.71 -18.29
C HIS A 73 -16.71 -5.07 -19.54
N GLU A 74 -17.45 -5.00 -20.64
CA GLU A 74 -17.03 -4.25 -21.83
C GLU A 74 -17.43 -2.78 -21.72
N VAL A 75 -16.45 -1.90 -21.51
CA VAL A 75 -16.66 -0.45 -21.38
C VAL A 75 -16.16 0.25 -22.64
N MET A 76 -16.97 1.17 -23.17
CA MET A 76 -16.55 2.05 -24.25
C MET A 76 -15.68 3.18 -23.70
N LEU A 77 -14.36 3.09 -23.90
CA LEU A 77 -13.37 4.11 -23.53
C LEU A 77 -12.70 4.58 -24.82
N ASN A 78 -12.63 5.90 -25.05
CA ASN A 78 -12.01 6.49 -26.25
C ASN A 78 -12.47 5.88 -27.60
N GLN A 79 -13.76 5.62 -27.75
CA GLN A 79 -14.37 5.02 -28.96
C GLN A 79 -13.96 3.57 -29.24
N THR A 80 -13.20 2.93 -28.35
CA THR A 80 -12.86 1.51 -28.38
C THR A 80 -13.51 0.77 -27.22
N LYS A 81 -13.82 -0.51 -27.42
CA LYS A 81 -14.29 -1.39 -26.34
C LYS A 81 -13.11 -1.91 -25.55
N HIS A 82 -13.15 -1.73 -24.24
CA HIS A 82 -12.15 -2.23 -23.31
C HIS A 82 -12.78 -3.18 -22.32
N LYS A 83 -12.16 -4.34 -22.13
CA LYS A 83 -12.58 -5.32 -21.13
C LYS A 83 -11.94 -4.96 -19.79
N VAL A 84 -12.74 -4.40 -18.89
CA VAL A 84 -12.32 -4.08 -17.52
C VAL A 84 -12.71 -5.21 -16.57
N ARG A 85 -12.00 -5.35 -15.46
CA ARG A 85 -12.29 -6.35 -14.44
C ARG A 85 -12.84 -5.68 -13.18
N VAL A 86 -13.97 -6.17 -12.70
CA VAL A 86 -14.69 -5.73 -11.51
C VAL A 86 -14.51 -6.77 -10.40
N THR A 87 -14.03 -6.33 -9.25
CA THR A 87 -13.80 -7.16 -8.06
C THR A 87 -14.48 -6.55 -6.83
N PRO A 88 -14.81 -7.34 -5.80
CA PRO A 88 -15.41 -6.80 -4.59
C PRO A 88 -14.44 -5.85 -3.88
N PHE A 89 -14.97 -4.78 -3.29
CA PHE A 89 -14.20 -3.94 -2.38
C PHE A 89 -14.22 -4.56 -0.99
N LEU A 90 -13.04 -4.80 -0.41
CA LEU A 90 -12.89 -5.36 0.94
C LEU A 90 -12.62 -4.25 1.94
N ASN A 91 -13.43 -4.20 3.00
CA ASN A 91 -13.15 -3.38 4.18
C ASN A 91 -12.36 -4.25 5.17
N GLY A 92 -11.10 -3.91 5.41
CA GLY A 92 -10.27 -4.57 6.42
C GLY A 92 -10.16 -3.73 7.68
N LYS A 93 -10.35 -4.36 8.85
CA LYS A 93 -9.99 -3.77 10.15
C LYS A 93 -8.92 -4.60 10.82
N ILE A 94 -7.84 -3.95 11.24
CA ILE A 94 -6.82 -4.58 12.08
C ILE A 94 -7.41 -4.71 13.49
N THR A 95 -7.64 -5.94 13.94
CA THR A 95 -8.30 -6.22 15.23
C THR A 95 -7.30 -6.44 16.35
N ASN A 96 -6.25 -7.21 16.08
CA ASN A 96 -5.30 -7.69 17.07
C ASN A 96 -3.88 -7.20 16.76
N LEU A 97 -3.68 -5.87 16.73
CA LEU A 97 -2.34 -5.29 16.68
C LEU A 97 -1.79 -5.15 18.09
N GLU A 98 -0.96 -6.10 18.51
CA GLU A 98 -0.21 -6.00 19.75
C GLU A 98 1.21 -5.52 19.47
N THR A 99 1.57 -4.37 20.03
CA THR A 99 2.95 -3.88 20.00
C THR A 99 3.59 -4.11 21.35
N LYS A 100 4.77 -4.75 21.36
CA LYS A 100 5.56 -4.95 22.57
C LYS A 100 6.90 -4.25 22.43
N MET A 101 7.22 -3.39 23.39
CA MET A 101 8.56 -2.84 23.52
C MET A 101 9.46 -3.90 24.15
N SER A 102 10.50 -4.31 23.44
CA SER A 102 11.53 -5.21 23.95
C SER A 102 12.86 -4.47 23.98
N MET A 103 13.54 -4.49 25.13
CA MET A 103 14.91 -3.99 25.18
C MET A 103 15.82 -4.96 24.43
N CYS A 104 16.54 -4.47 23.43
CA CYS A 104 17.62 -5.20 22.78
C CYS A 104 18.94 -4.73 23.41
N PRO A 105 19.69 -5.60 24.11
CA PRO A 105 20.91 -5.17 24.82
C PRO A 105 22.04 -4.73 23.87
N ARG A 106 21.93 -5.01 22.57
CA ARG A 106 22.93 -4.68 21.55
C ARG A 106 22.50 -3.54 20.62
N THR A 107 21.34 -2.94 20.84
CA THR A 107 20.83 -1.88 19.95
C THR A 107 20.50 -0.65 20.77
N VAL A 108 21.02 0.49 20.32
CA VAL A 108 20.69 1.80 20.88
C VAL A 108 19.90 2.60 19.86
N LEU A 109 18.88 3.31 20.32
CA LEU A 109 18.13 4.26 19.50
C LEU A 109 18.65 5.66 19.79
N LEU A 110 19.23 6.30 18.77
CA LEU A 110 19.64 7.70 18.82
C LEU A 110 18.49 8.57 18.31
N THR A 111 18.07 9.56 19.11
CA THR A 111 16.98 10.48 18.78
C THR A 111 17.42 11.94 18.89
N GLY A 112 16.74 12.85 18.19
CA GLY A 112 17.02 14.28 18.27
C GLY A 112 18.26 14.73 17.48
N ILE A 113 18.62 13.97 16.45
CA ILE A 113 19.72 14.30 15.55
C ILE A 113 19.26 15.46 14.63
N PRO A 114 19.93 16.62 14.66
CA PRO A 114 19.56 17.76 13.82
C PRO A 114 20.04 17.57 12.38
N ASP A 115 19.24 18.05 11.42
CA ASP A 115 19.57 18.01 9.99
C ASP A 115 20.51 19.18 9.62
N ILE A 116 21.80 18.99 9.87
CA ILE A 116 22.83 20.05 9.73
C ILE A 116 23.77 19.82 8.54
N MET A 117 23.71 18.65 7.91
CA MET A 117 24.58 18.27 6.79
C MET A 117 23.95 17.10 6.01
N GLU A 118 24.59 16.71 4.92
CA GLU A 118 24.16 15.57 4.10
C GLU A 118 24.06 14.28 4.91
N GLN A 119 22.98 13.52 4.65
CA GLN A 119 22.62 12.32 5.40
C GLN A 119 23.74 11.28 5.49
N GLU A 120 24.40 10.97 4.37
CA GLU A 120 25.49 9.99 4.32
C GLU A 120 26.68 10.45 5.18
N THR A 121 27.06 11.73 5.06
CA THR A 121 28.14 12.31 5.85
C THR A 121 27.81 12.30 7.35
N LEU A 122 26.57 12.65 7.71
CA LEU A 122 26.13 12.66 9.11
C LEU A 122 26.13 11.25 9.69
N GLN A 123 25.66 10.26 8.92
CA GLN A 123 25.68 8.86 9.29
C GLN A 123 27.11 8.37 9.53
N ASP A 124 28.03 8.61 8.60
CA ASP A 124 29.44 8.22 8.72
C ASP A 124 30.10 8.84 9.96
N LEU A 125 29.84 10.13 10.21
CA LEU A 125 30.40 10.81 11.39
C LEU A 125 29.86 10.24 12.70
N LEU A 126 28.58 9.87 12.75
CA LEU A 126 28.00 9.23 13.92
C LEU A 126 28.59 7.84 14.15
N GLU A 127 28.73 7.05 13.09
CA GLU A 127 29.32 5.71 13.18
C GLU A 127 30.77 5.79 13.69
N ILE A 128 31.60 6.66 13.08
CA ILE A 128 32.97 6.91 13.50
C ILE A 128 33.03 7.43 14.95
N HIS A 129 32.09 8.29 15.34
CA HIS A 129 32.05 8.85 16.70
C HIS A 129 31.89 7.74 17.75
N PHE A 130 31.01 6.77 17.53
CA PHE A 130 30.77 5.67 18.47
C PHE A 130 31.81 4.54 18.37
N GLN A 131 32.50 4.37 17.24
CA GLN A 131 33.62 3.43 17.13
C GLN A 131 34.92 3.93 17.78
N LYS A 132 35.08 5.24 17.99
CA LYS A 132 36.30 5.81 18.59
C LYS A 132 36.45 5.44 20.07
N ASN A 133 37.65 4.98 20.43
CA ASN A 133 38.06 4.75 21.81
C ASN A 133 37.91 6.05 22.63
N GLY A 134 37.08 6.01 23.68
CA GLY A 134 36.82 7.15 24.57
C GLY A 134 35.41 7.71 24.53
N ASN A 135 34.59 7.32 23.54
CA ASN A 135 33.20 7.80 23.40
C ASN A 135 32.15 6.78 23.89
N SER A 136 32.55 5.86 24.76
CA SER A 136 31.69 4.83 25.38
C SER A 136 30.90 3.94 24.40
N GLY A 137 31.26 3.94 23.12
CA GLY A 137 30.73 3.01 22.13
C GLY A 137 31.61 1.77 21.96
N GLY A 138 31.61 1.20 20.77
CA GLY A 138 32.30 -0.04 20.43
C GLY A 138 32.21 -0.35 18.94
N GLU A 139 32.53 -1.58 18.57
CA GLU A 139 32.35 -2.07 17.21
C GLU A 139 30.86 -2.05 16.82
N ILE A 140 30.55 -1.50 15.65
CA ILE A 140 29.18 -1.34 15.16
C ILE A 140 28.95 -2.38 14.07
N GLU A 141 28.00 -3.27 14.31
CA GLU A 141 27.62 -4.31 13.33
C GLU A 141 26.73 -3.73 12.21
N SER A 142 25.85 -2.78 12.55
CA SER A 142 24.96 -2.13 11.61
C SER A 142 24.54 -0.75 12.11
N PHE A 143 24.41 0.21 11.21
CA PHE A 143 23.93 1.56 11.49
C PHE A 143 22.81 1.92 10.51
N LEU A 144 21.67 2.35 11.05
CA LEU A 144 20.52 2.76 10.26
C LEU A 144 20.10 4.17 10.69
N TYR A 145 20.20 5.14 9.79
CA TYR A 145 19.78 6.51 10.03
C TYR A 145 18.59 6.90 9.16
N ASN A 146 17.43 7.17 9.80
CA ASN A 146 16.22 7.66 9.15
C ASN A 146 15.88 9.09 9.61
N PRO A 147 16.14 10.12 8.79
CA PRO A 147 15.74 11.49 9.09
C PRO A 147 14.21 11.66 9.22
N LEU A 148 13.78 12.67 9.97
CA LEU A 148 12.36 12.99 10.11
C LEU A 148 11.75 13.34 8.75
N GLY A 149 10.60 12.71 8.44
CA GLY A 149 9.88 12.94 7.19
C GLY A 149 10.42 12.15 5.99
N GLN A 150 11.45 11.33 6.18
CA GLN A 150 11.95 10.41 5.16
C GLN A 150 11.48 8.97 5.39
N ASN A 151 11.59 8.16 4.34
CA ASN A 151 11.23 6.74 4.34
C ASN A 151 12.46 5.92 3.93
N ILE A 152 12.70 4.81 4.64
CA ILE A 152 13.73 3.84 4.27
C ILE A 152 13.06 2.51 3.93
N LEU A 153 13.56 1.86 2.88
CA LEU A 153 13.14 0.52 2.47
C LEU A 153 14.13 -0.51 3.03
N ALA A 154 13.61 -1.47 3.79
CA ALA A 154 14.36 -2.65 4.19
C ALA A 154 13.95 -3.83 3.30
N LEU A 155 14.90 -4.35 2.50
CA LEU A 155 14.71 -5.57 1.72
C LEU A 155 15.35 -6.74 2.49
N PHE A 156 14.52 -7.65 2.99
CA PHE A 156 15.01 -8.84 3.68
C PHE A 156 15.33 -9.93 2.66
N GLY A 157 16.54 -10.49 2.73
CA GLY A 157 16.89 -11.72 2.01
C GLY A 157 16.13 -12.91 2.60
N ASN A 158 15.84 -13.91 1.75
CA ASN A 158 15.09 -15.10 2.15
C ASN A 158 15.70 -15.74 3.40
N ALA A 159 14.84 -16.12 4.36
CA ALA A 159 15.23 -16.93 5.50
C ALA A 159 15.70 -18.30 4.98
N SER A 160 17.02 -18.47 4.80
CA SER A 160 17.60 -19.79 4.66
C SER A 160 17.26 -20.56 5.93
N LYS A 161 16.46 -21.63 5.79
CA LYS A 161 16.37 -22.65 6.82
C LYS A 161 17.78 -23.22 6.94
N GLU A 162 18.46 -22.91 8.03
CA GLU A 162 19.60 -23.70 8.46
C GLU A 162 19.10 -25.13 8.67
N GLU A 163 19.44 -26.02 7.73
CA GLU A 163 19.39 -27.44 7.97
C GLU A 163 20.32 -27.70 9.15
N ARG A 164 19.73 -28.16 10.26
CA ARG A 164 20.52 -28.67 11.39
C ARG A 164 21.21 -29.92 10.88
N ASP A 165 22.53 -29.82 10.70
CA ASP A 165 23.39 -30.99 10.58
C ASP A 165 23.25 -31.80 11.88
N GLU A 166 22.59 -32.94 11.79
CA GLU A 166 22.70 -34.01 12.79
C GLU A 166 23.96 -34.81 12.46
N GLU A 167 25.01 -34.65 13.28
CA GLU A 167 25.98 -35.72 13.60
C GLU A 167 26.64 -35.47 14.97
#